data_AF-A0A958LGD4-F1
#
_entry.id   AF-A0A958LGD4-F1
#
_cell.length_a   1.000
_cell.length_b   1.000
_cell.length_c   1.000
_cell.angle_alpha   90.00
_cell.angle_beta   90.00
_cell.angle_gamma   90.00
#
_symmetry.space_group_name_H-M   'P 1'
#
loop_
_entity.id
_entity.type
_entity.pdbx_description
1 polymer ?
#
loop_
_entity_poly.entity_id
_entity_poly.type
_entity_poly.pdbx_seq_one_letter_code
_entity_poly.pdbx_strand_id
1 'polypeptide(L)'
;MSMGTSHIVMIFILSLSWGFSQASADENLLGYVKGAETLPRGVGEVYQVLTLRSNKGAGDYQALDSKTIGEYGWTDSLTVEGALKMQSIETKSIRIDGYVPGDESYGLRPSGIETSIKYNFLSPAKDDIGFSTYLSLSYDWLDMHSGQGKDK
;
A
#
# COMPACT_ATOMS: atom_id res chain seq x y z
N MET A 1 19.65 24.87 44.11
CA MET A 1 19.05 23.95 43.12
C MET A 1 19.23 24.59 41.76
N SER A 2 20.19 24.07 40.97
CA SER A 2 20.58 24.64 39.67
C SER A 2 19.93 23.81 38.56
N MET A 3 19.09 24.44 37.74
CA MET A 3 18.48 23.84 36.55
C MET A 3 19.48 23.89 35.40
N GLY A 4 20.02 22.73 35.03
CA GLY A 4 20.84 22.58 33.82
C GLY A 4 19.94 22.44 32.60
N THR A 5 19.98 23.42 31.70
CA THR A 5 19.38 23.34 30.37
C THR A 5 20.27 22.51 29.45
N SER A 6 19.81 21.32 29.05
CA SER A 6 20.43 20.53 27.98
C SER A 6 20.09 21.13 26.62
N HIS A 7 21.08 21.70 25.94
CA HIS A 7 20.97 22.06 24.53
C HIS A 7 21.30 20.83 23.67
N ILE A 8 20.33 20.38 22.89
CA ILE A 8 20.53 19.37 21.84
C ILE A 8 21.15 20.09 20.64
N VAL A 9 22.40 19.76 20.33
CA VAL A 9 23.08 20.20 19.11
C VAL A 9 22.65 19.27 17.98
N MET A 10 21.88 19.79 17.02
CA MET A 10 21.53 19.07 15.79
C MET A 10 22.59 19.38 14.72
N ILE A 11 23.35 18.36 14.34
CA ILE A 11 24.34 18.44 13.26
C ILE A 11 23.59 18.23 11.93
N PHE A 12 23.58 19.24 11.07
CA PHE A 12 23.19 19.10 9.66
C PHE A 12 24.41 18.68 8.86
N ILE A 13 24.42 17.44 8.35
CA ILE A 13 25.37 17.01 7.32
C ILE A 13 24.72 17.30 5.97
N LEU A 14 25.28 18.26 5.24
CA LEU A 14 24.88 18.57 3.87
C LEU A 14 25.67 17.66 2.91
N SER A 15 25.05 16.57 2.46
CA SER A 15 25.62 15.73 1.40
C SER A 15 25.24 16.29 0.03
N LEU A 16 26.25 16.73 -0.73
CA LEU A 16 26.12 17.18 -2.11
C LEU A 16 26.09 15.95 -3.04
N SER A 17 24.90 15.53 -3.47
CA SER A 17 24.73 14.39 -4.38
C SER A 17 24.72 14.89 -5.83
N TRP A 18 25.70 14.45 -6.63
CA TRP A 18 25.71 14.62 -8.08
C TRP A 18 24.49 13.94 -8.73
N GLY A 19 23.89 14.63 -9.69
CA GLY A 19 22.64 14.25 -10.35
C GLY A 19 22.77 12.95 -11.15
N PHE A 20 22.13 11.91 -10.65
CA PHE A 20 21.53 10.89 -11.48
C PHE A 20 20.18 11.45 -11.96
N SER A 21 20.00 11.61 -13.27
CA SER A 21 18.65 11.75 -13.83
C SER A 21 17.92 10.42 -13.62
N GLN A 22 17.34 10.25 -12.44
CA GLN A 22 16.29 9.26 -12.25
C GLN A 22 15.09 9.77 -13.02
N ALA A 23 14.73 9.08 -14.12
CA ALA A 23 13.38 9.16 -14.64
C ALA A 23 12.46 8.85 -13.44
N SER A 24 11.74 9.86 -12.96
CA SER A 24 10.78 9.70 -11.88
C SER A 24 9.58 8.99 -12.47
N ALA A 25 9.42 7.73 -12.10
CA ALA A 25 8.26 6.93 -12.44
C ALA A 25 7.02 7.45 -11.70
N ASP A 26 5.88 7.29 -12.39
CA ASP A 26 4.50 7.63 -12.05
C ASP A 26 4.20 7.88 -10.55
N GLU A 27 3.77 9.09 -10.25
CA GLU A 27 3.43 9.54 -8.90
C GLU A 27 1.97 9.18 -8.59
N ASN A 28 1.73 8.39 -7.53
CA ASN A 28 0.39 8.23 -6.96
C ASN A 28 -0.04 9.54 -6.28
N LEU A 29 -0.49 10.51 -7.07
CA LEU A 29 -1.04 11.79 -6.60
C LEU A 29 -2.42 11.55 -5.97
N LEU A 30 -2.41 11.20 -4.68
CA LEU A 30 -3.57 11.23 -3.79
C LEU A 30 -4.82 10.47 -4.30
N GLY A 31 -4.61 9.33 -4.97
CA GLY A 31 -5.64 8.39 -5.37
C GLY A 31 -5.04 7.00 -5.59
N TYR A 32 -5.86 5.95 -5.64
CA TYR A 32 -5.41 4.61 -6.05
C TYR A 32 -5.31 4.57 -7.59
N VAL A 33 -4.36 5.29 -8.18
CA VAL A 33 -4.11 5.21 -9.62
C VAL A 33 -3.14 4.07 -9.85
N LYS A 34 -3.61 3.00 -10.49
CA LYS A 34 -2.72 1.94 -10.97
C LYS A 34 -2.20 2.36 -12.35
N GLY A 35 -0.90 2.64 -12.43
CA GLY A 35 -0.24 3.04 -13.67
C GLY A 35 -0.42 1.97 -14.76
N ALA A 36 -0.65 2.42 -16.00
CA ALA A 36 -0.90 1.56 -17.15
C ALA A 36 0.39 0.93 -17.72
N GLU A 37 1.56 1.43 -17.31
CA GLU A 37 2.87 1.05 -17.84
C GLU A 37 3.49 -0.15 -17.12
N THR A 38 4.20 -0.98 -17.88
CA THR A 38 4.95 -2.13 -17.38
C THR A 38 6.38 -1.76 -17.05
N LEU A 39 6.95 -2.41 -16.04
CA LEU A 39 8.38 -2.28 -15.73
C LEU A 39 9.23 -2.87 -16.87
N PRO A 40 10.40 -2.27 -17.17
CA PRO A 40 11.37 -2.88 -18.07
C PRO A 40 11.80 -4.25 -17.58
N ARG A 41 12.21 -5.13 -18.49
CA ARG A 41 12.63 -6.50 -18.14
C ARG A 41 13.73 -6.49 -17.08
N GLY A 42 13.53 -7.28 -16.02
CA GLY A 42 14.51 -7.47 -14.97
C GLY A 42 14.51 -6.38 -13.90
N VAL A 43 13.72 -5.32 -14.07
CA VAL A 43 13.55 -4.26 -13.07
C VAL A 43 12.49 -4.70 -12.06
N GLY A 44 12.80 -4.47 -10.78
CA GLY A 44 11.88 -4.73 -9.68
C GLY A 44 11.68 -3.49 -8.83
N GLU A 45 10.47 -3.33 -8.32
CA GLU A 45 10.09 -2.24 -7.43
C GLU A 45 9.36 -2.81 -6.21
N VAL A 46 9.46 -2.07 -5.10
CA VAL A 46 8.78 -2.42 -3.85
C VAL A 46 8.05 -1.19 -3.34
N TYR A 47 6.75 -1.37 -3.08
CA TYR A 47 5.89 -0.34 -2.51
C TYR A 47 5.43 -0.76 -1.13
N GLN A 48 5.34 0.22 -0.24
CA GLN A 48 4.72 0.07 1.06
C GLN A 48 3.58 1.06 1.18
N VAL A 49 2.36 0.55 1.31
CA VAL A 49 1.15 1.36 1.49
C VAL A 49 0.68 1.19 2.93
N LEU A 50 0.52 2.31 3.64
CA LEU A 50 -0.07 2.35 4.98
C LEU A 50 -1.37 3.14 4.90
N THR A 51 -2.47 2.50 5.28
CA THR A 51 -3.80 3.13 5.32
C THR A 51 -4.29 3.18 6.75
N LEU A 52 -4.39 4.38 7.31
CA LEU A 52 -5.07 4.58 8.59
C LEU A 52 -6.56 4.80 8.31
N ARG A 53 -7.41 3.96 8.89
CA ARG A 53 -8.88 4.12 8.83
C ARG A 53 -9.38 4.43 10.23
N SER A 54 -10.14 5.49 10.36
CA SER A 54 -10.75 5.91 11.62
C SER A 54 -12.18 6.35 11.40
N ASN A 55 -12.99 6.21 12.45
CA ASN A 55 -14.38 6.66 12.53
C ASN A 55 -15.32 6.04 11.47
N LYS A 56 -16.32 5.28 11.94
CA LYS A 56 -17.37 4.71 11.08
C LYS A 56 -18.77 5.26 11.38
N GLY A 57 -18.86 6.41 12.07
CA GLY A 57 -20.11 7.10 12.37
C GLY A 57 -20.85 6.61 13.63
N ALA A 58 -20.32 5.61 14.34
CA ALA A 58 -20.80 5.14 15.64
C ALA A 58 -19.66 4.47 16.42
N GLY A 59 -19.66 4.60 17.74
CA GLY A 59 -18.62 4.04 18.63
C GLY A 59 -17.21 4.51 18.29
N ASP A 60 -16.21 3.77 18.77
CA ASP A 60 -14.81 3.99 18.43
C ASP A 60 -14.36 2.97 17.38
N TYR A 61 -13.73 3.48 16.32
CA TYR A 61 -13.16 2.67 15.24
C TYR A 61 -11.79 3.22 14.85
N GLN A 62 -10.77 2.38 14.95
CA GLN A 62 -9.44 2.65 14.43
C GLN A 62 -8.85 1.37 13.82
N ALA A 63 -8.28 1.49 12.63
CA ALA A 63 -7.60 0.40 11.95
C ALA A 63 -6.37 0.92 11.20
N LEU A 64 -5.34 0.09 11.11
CA LEU A 64 -4.17 0.33 10.28
C LEU A 64 -4.01 -0.85 9.33
N ASP A 65 -4.04 -0.57 8.04
CA ASP A 65 -3.71 -1.55 7.01
C ASP A 65 -2.30 -1.29 6.49
N SER A 66 -1.53 -2.36 6.32
CA SER A 66 -0.22 -2.34 5.69
C SER A 66 -0.28 -3.28 4.48
N LYS A 67 0.05 -2.75 3.30
CA LYS A 67 0.18 -3.54 2.08
C LYS A 67 1.60 -3.38 1.55
N THR A 68 2.38 -4.45 1.63
CA THR A 68 3.70 -4.53 1.01
C THR A 68 3.54 -5.17 -0.36
N ILE A 69 3.98 -4.48 -1.40
CA ILE A 69 3.80 -4.86 -2.80
C ILE A 69 5.19 -5.01 -3.42
N GLY A 70 5.44 -6.13 -4.08
CA GLY A 70 6.59 -6.31 -4.97
C GLY A 70 6.11 -6.40 -6.40
N GLU A 71 6.73 -5.63 -7.30
CA GLU A 71 6.46 -5.62 -8.73
C GLU A 71 7.74 -6.01 -9.49
N TYR A 72 7.61 -6.79 -10.57
CA TYR A 72 8.75 -7.25 -11.36
C TYR A 72 8.43 -7.34 -12.86
N GLY A 73 9.27 -6.68 -13.67
CA GLY A 73 9.21 -6.73 -15.13
C GLY A 73 9.69 -8.08 -15.65
N TRP A 74 8.76 -8.98 -15.96
CA TRP A 74 9.07 -10.29 -16.54
C TRP A 74 9.53 -10.17 -18.00
N THR A 75 8.90 -9.26 -18.75
CA THR A 75 9.35 -8.77 -20.05
C THR A 75 9.14 -7.26 -20.10
N ASP A 76 9.59 -6.58 -21.16
CA ASP A 76 9.36 -5.15 -21.35
C ASP A 76 7.87 -4.78 -21.53
N SER A 77 7.00 -5.78 -21.69
CA SER A 77 5.56 -5.64 -21.88
C SER A 77 4.72 -6.44 -20.86
N LEU A 78 5.36 -7.14 -19.92
CA LEU A 78 4.68 -7.97 -18.92
C LEU A 78 5.29 -7.72 -17.55
N THR A 79 4.44 -7.32 -16.63
CA THR A 79 4.81 -7.10 -15.24
C THR A 79 3.94 -7.93 -14.32
N VAL A 80 4.57 -8.58 -13.35
CA VAL A 80 3.91 -9.38 -12.32
C VAL A 80 4.07 -8.69 -10.98
N GLU A 81 3.00 -8.73 -10.19
CA GLU A 81 2.91 -8.07 -8.89
C GLU A 81 2.41 -9.08 -7.86
N GLY A 82 2.98 -9.04 -6.66
CA GLY A 82 2.50 -9.78 -5.49
C GLY A 82 2.48 -8.87 -4.27
N ALA A 83 1.44 -9.00 -3.45
CA ALA A 83 1.28 -8.21 -2.24
C ALA A 83 0.87 -9.04 -1.02
N LEU A 84 1.48 -8.72 0.11
CA LEU A 84 1.06 -9.17 1.44
C LEU A 84 0.24 -8.05 2.08
N LYS A 85 -0.95 -8.41 2.57
CA LYS A 85 -1.82 -7.51 3.34
C LYS A 85 -1.75 -7.88 4.82
N MET A 86 -1.61 -6.85 5.65
CA MET A 86 -1.70 -6.94 7.10
C MET A 86 -2.68 -5.88 7.59
N GLN A 87 -3.35 -6.16 8.70
CA GLN A 87 -4.23 -5.18 9.35
C GLN A 87 -4.12 -5.26 10.87
N SER A 88 -4.41 -4.15 11.54
CA SER A 88 -4.75 -4.08 12.96
C SER A 88 -6.11 -3.41 13.10
N ILE A 89 -6.86 -3.77 14.14
CA ILE A 89 -8.16 -3.15 14.39
C ILE A 89 -8.36 -2.91 15.89
N GLU A 90 -9.01 -1.81 16.21
CA GLU A 90 -9.58 -1.51 17.50
C GLU A 90 -10.99 -0.96 17.29
N THR A 91 -11.96 -1.68 17.81
CA THR A 91 -13.38 -1.31 17.76
C THR A 91 -13.98 -1.42 19.15
N LYS A 92 -14.70 -0.38 19.57
CA LYS A 92 -15.37 -0.32 20.88
C LYS A 92 -16.75 0.29 20.77
N SER A 93 -17.74 -0.34 21.40
CA SER A 93 -19.13 0.14 21.44
C SER A 93 -19.70 0.47 20.05
N ILE A 94 -19.29 -0.29 19.03
CA ILE A 94 -19.70 -0.11 17.64
C ILE A 94 -20.49 -1.34 17.18
N ARG A 95 -21.70 -1.11 16.69
CA ARG A 95 -22.52 -2.12 16.01
C ARG A 95 -23.14 -1.47 14.79
N ILE A 96 -22.66 -1.86 13.61
CA ILE A 96 -23.17 -1.37 12.34
C ILE A 96 -23.70 -2.58 11.58
N ASP A 97 -25.01 -2.81 11.68
CA ASP A 97 -25.83 -3.74 10.86
C ASP A 97 -25.11 -4.96 10.26
N GLY A 98 -24.42 -5.75 11.10
CA GLY A 98 -23.65 -6.93 10.68
C GLY A 98 -22.30 -6.67 9.98
N TYR A 99 -22.05 -5.44 9.53
CA TYR A 99 -20.79 -5.01 8.92
C TYR A 99 -19.64 -4.83 9.93
N VAL A 100 -19.96 -4.33 11.13
CA VAL A 100 -19.10 -4.42 12.31
C VAL A 100 -19.97 -4.99 13.42
N PRO A 101 -19.92 -6.32 13.65
CA PRO A 101 -20.91 -7.01 14.50
C PRO A 101 -20.65 -6.83 16.00
N GLY A 102 -19.46 -6.37 16.39
CA GLY A 102 -19.13 -6.06 17.78
C GLY A 102 -17.67 -5.64 17.94
N ASP A 103 -17.27 -5.57 19.20
CA ASP A 103 -15.94 -5.12 19.60
C ASP A 103 -14.88 -6.18 19.28
N GLU A 104 -13.77 -5.72 18.72
CA GLU A 104 -12.62 -6.49 18.27
C GLU A 104 -11.37 -5.64 18.49
N SER A 105 -10.30 -6.25 19.00
CA SER A 105 -9.02 -5.57 19.21
C SER A 105 -7.86 -6.52 18.96
N TYR A 106 -6.99 -6.17 18.01
CA TYR A 106 -5.74 -6.88 17.77
C TYR A 106 -4.69 -5.99 17.08
N GLY A 107 -3.42 -6.28 17.36
CA GLY A 107 -2.27 -5.66 16.70
C GLY A 107 -2.01 -6.21 15.29
N LEU A 108 -1.09 -5.59 14.57
CA LEU A 108 -0.83 -5.87 13.15
C LEU A 108 -0.63 -7.36 12.87
N ARG A 109 -1.48 -7.95 12.04
CA ARG A 109 -1.42 -9.37 11.65
C ARG A 109 -1.73 -9.57 10.16
N PRO A 110 -1.23 -10.64 9.53
CA PRO A 110 -1.56 -10.96 8.13
C PRO A 110 -3.08 -11.11 7.92
N SER A 111 -3.61 -10.50 6.87
CA SER A 111 -5.04 -10.48 6.55
C SER A 111 -5.39 -11.00 5.16
N GLY A 112 -4.43 -10.96 4.22
CA GLY A 112 -4.67 -11.42 2.87
C GLY A 112 -3.43 -11.37 1.98
N ILE A 113 -3.61 -11.81 0.75
CA ILE A 113 -2.66 -11.67 -0.34
C ILE A 113 -3.37 -11.11 -1.58
N GLU A 114 -2.62 -10.47 -2.46
CA GLU A 114 -3.07 -10.05 -3.79
C GLU A 114 -1.98 -10.39 -4.80
N THR A 115 -2.36 -10.87 -5.97
CA THR A 115 -1.47 -11.06 -7.10
C THR A 115 -2.06 -10.36 -8.30
N SER A 116 -1.20 -9.72 -9.08
CA SER A 116 -1.65 -8.98 -10.25
C SER A 116 -0.70 -9.16 -11.42
N ILE A 117 -1.26 -9.01 -12.62
CA ILE A 117 -0.53 -9.09 -13.87
C ILE A 117 -0.93 -7.86 -14.69
N LYS A 118 0.09 -7.20 -15.23
CA LYS A 118 -0.06 -6.07 -16.15
C LYS A 118 0.58 -6.46 -17.48
N TYR A 119 -0.15 -6.31 -18.57
CA TYR A 119 0.35 -6.57 -19.91
C TYR A 119 0.10 -5.37 -20.82
N ASN A 120 1.15 -4.91 -21.48
CA ASN A 120 1.11 -3.76 -22.38
C ASN A 120 1.10 -4.24 -23.83
N PHE A 121 0.00 -4.01 -24.55
CA PHE A 121 -0.13 -4.37 -25.97
C PHE A 121 0.47 -3.28 -26.86
N LEU A 122 0.20 -2.01 -26.53
CA LEU A 122 0.72 -0.82 -27.21
C LEU A 122 1.24 0.14 -26.14
N SER A 123 2.48 0.61 -26.29
CA SER A 123 3.08 1.51 -25.32
C SER A 123 3.02 2.94 -25.84
N PRO A 124 2.48 3.93 -25.10
CA PRO A 124 2.47 5.31 -25.56
C PRO A 124 3.89 5.91 -25.69
N ALA A 125 4.90 5.29 -25.07
CA ALA A 125 6.29 5.69 -25.24
C ALA A 125 6.90 5.25 -26.58
N LYS A 126 6.28 4.28 -27.27
CA LYS A 126 6.76 3.70 -28.54
C LYS A 126 5.78 3.89 -29.69
N ASP A 127 4.49 3.86 -29.40
CA ASP A 127 3.36 3.86 -30.32
C ASP A 127 2.52 5.13 -30.10
N ASP A 128 1.72 5.54 -31.09
CA ASP A 128 0.91 6.78 -31.02
C ASP A 128 -0.18 6.74 -29.93
N ILE A 129 -0.54 5.54 -29.45
CA ILE A 129 -1.54 5.30 -28.40
C ILE A 129 -1.06 4.21 -27.43
N GLY A 130 -1.58 4.25 -26.21
CA GLY A 130 -1.36 3.21 -25.19
C GLY A 130 -2.55 2.27 -25.07
N PHE A 131 -2.31 0.96 -24.99
CA PHE A 131 -3.31 -0.05 -24.66
C PHE A 131 -2.71 -1.14 -23.79
N SER A 132 -3.21 -1.24 -22.57
CA SER A 132 -2.78 -2.25 -21.60
C SER A 132 -3.95 -2.86 -20.85
N THR A 133 -3.69 -4.01 -20.26
CA THR A 133 -4.64 -4.71 -19.39
C THR A 133 -3.99 -4.96 -18.04
N TYR A 134 -4.80 -4.83 -16.98
CA TYR A 134 -4.41 -5.14 -15.62
C TYR A 134 -5.43 -6.12 -15.03
N LEU A 135 -4.94 -7.29 -14.60
CA LEU A 135 -5.74 -8.31 -13.94
C LEU A 135 -5.23 -8.47 -12.51
N SER A 136 -6.13 -8.49 -11.54
CA SER A 136 -5.78 -8.67 -10.12
C SER A 136 -6.68 -9.72 -9.48
N LEU A 137 -6.06 -10.57 -8.66
CA LEU A 137 -6.71 -11.58 -7.85
C LEU A 137 -6.36 -11.32 -6.39
N SER A 138 -7.38 -11.32 -5.53
CA SER A 138 -7.22 -11.02 -4.12
C SER A 138 -7.84 -12.13 -3.28
N TYR A 139 -7.10 -12.59 -2.28
CA TYR A 139 -7.61 -13.54 -1.29
C TYR A 139 -7.40 -12.97 0.10
N ASP A 140 -8.49 -12.75 0.82
CA ASP A 140 -8.52 -12.22 2.17
C ASP A 140 -9.16 -13.23 3.10
N TRP A 141 -8.46 -13.62 4.15
CA TRP A 141 -9.00 -14.48 5.20
C TRP A 141 -9.55 -13.68 6.37
N LEU A 142 -9.12 -12.42 6.54
CA LEU A 142 -9.76 -11.48 7.45
C LEU A 142 -10.62 -10.49 6.66
N ASP A 143 -11.80 -10.20 7.18
CA ASP A 143 -12.59 -9.08 6.73
C ASP A 143 -11.91 -7.77 7.14
N MET A 144 -11.77 -6.86 6.17
CA MET A 144 -11.06 -5.60 6.36
C MET A 144 -11.80 -4.67 7.34
N HIS A 145 -13.10 -4.83 7.52
CA HIS A 145 -13.91 -3.86 8.25
C HIS A 145 -14.21 -4.27 9.68
N SER A 146 -14.61 -5.53 9.89
CA SER A 146 -14.88 -6.14 11.18
C SER A 146 -13.63 -6.76 11.82
N GLY A 147 -12.64 -7.12 11.00
CA GLY A 147 -11.46 -7.84 11.46
C GLY A 147 -11.69 -9.32 11.75
N GLN A 148 -12.89 -9.85 11.48
CA GLN A 148 -13.25 -11.24 11.70
C GLN A 148 -12.75 -12.14 10.57
N GLY A 149 -12.65 -13.45 10.84
CA GLY A 149 -12.36 -14.42 9.78
C GLY A 149 -13.53 -14.51 8.81
N LYS A 150 -13.26 -14.60 7.50
CA LYS A 150 -14.31 -14.65 6.46
C LYS A 150 -15.22 -15.88 6.53
N ASP A 151 -14.86 -16.88 7.34
CA ASP A 151 -15.64 -18.10 7.56
C ASP A 151 -16.66 -17.98 8.71
N LYS A 152 -16.80 -16.80 9.33
CA LYS A 152 -17.72 -16.51 10.44
C LYS A 152 -18.79 -15.52 10.01
#